data_AF-A0A954HAU6-F1
#
_entry.id   AF-A0A954HAU6-F1
#
_cell.length_a   1.000
_cell.length_b   1.000
_cell.length_c   1.000
_cell.angle_alpha   90.00
_cell.angle_beta   90.00
_cell.angle_gamma   90.00
#
_symmetry.space_group_name_H-M   'P 1'
#
loop_
_entity.id
_entity.type
_entity.pdbx_description
1 polymer ?
#
loop_
_entity_poly.entity_id
_entity_poly.type
_entity_poly.pdbx_seq_one_letter_code
_entity_poly.pdbx_strand_id
1 'polypeptide(L)'
;EAPSPRNEVIAEYQSALKLSGNIERGEKVFRKSCTSCHKLGDQGHDVGFNLATIKNRTPSEVLIHILDPNREVSPNFMNYIVVTDNGRTAIGIIAAETASSITLRRAEGKEETILRQNIGEITSSGQSLMPEGLEKDITPQQMADLITFLLEKPLAQPLNSSD
;
A
#
# COMPACT_ATOMS: atom_id res chain seq x y z
N GLU A 1 15.08 -18.42 -7.17
CA GLU A 1 13.75 -18.19 -6.55
C GLU A 1 12.68 -18.84 -7.41
N ALA A 2 11.58 -19.30 -6.81
CA ALA A 2 10.43 -19.75 -7.58
C ALA A 2 9.84 -18.56 -8.35
N PRO A 3 9.31 -18.74 -9.58
CA PRO A 3 8.66 -17.66 -10.30
C PRO A 3 7.49 -17.11 -9.47
N SER A 4 7.42 -15.79 -9.27
CA SER A 4 6.25 -15.18 -8.66
C SER A 4 5.01 -15.51 -9.50
N PRO A 5 3.86 -15.85 -8.88
CA PRO A 5 2.61 -16.08 -9.60
C PRO A 5 2.14 -14.85 -10.38
N ARG A 6 2.75 -13.68 -10.15
CA ARG A 6 2.42 -12.40 -10.78
C ARG A 6 3.33 -12.05 -11.97
N ASN A 7 4.28 -12.92 -12.32
CA ASN A 7 5.25 -12.65 -13.39
C ASN A 7 4.60 -12.37 -14.77
N GLU A 8 3.50 -13.05 -15.10
CA GLU A 8 2.78 -12.82 -16.37
C GLU A 8 2.19 -11.41 -16.43
N VAL A 9 1.52 -10.98 -15.35
CA VAL A 9 0.97 -9.61 -15.24
C VAL A 9 2.08 -8.56 -15.30
N ILE A 10 3.20 -8.80 -14.60
CA ILE A 10 4.36 -7.91 -14.65
C ILE A 10 4.90 -7.79 -16.08
N ALA A 11 4.95 -8.89 -16.82
CA ALA A 11 5.42 -8.90 -18.21
C ALA A 11 4.50 -8.10 -19.14
N GLU A 12 3.18 -8.25 -18.99
CA GLU A 12 2.18 -7.50 -19.76
C GLU A 12 2.31 -5.97 -19.54
N TYR A 13 2.57 -5.58 -18.29
CA TYR A 13 2.70 -4.18 -17.90
C TYR A 13 4.08 -3.57 -18.17
N GLN A 14 5.07 -4.32 -18.66
CA GLN A 14 6.37 -3.76 -19.06
C GLN A 14 6.23 -2.65 -20.10
N SER A 15 5.18 -2.70 -20.92
CA SER A 15 4.86 -1.65 -21.90
C SER A 15 4.67 -0.28 -21.25
N ALA A 16 4.11 -0.22 -20.03
CA ALA A 16 3.90 1.02 -19.28
C ALA A 16 5.21 1.81 -19.05
N LEU A 17 6.33 1.11 -18.85
CA LEU A 17 7.64 1.74 -18.61
C LEU A 17 8.21 2.46 -19.85
N LYS A 18 7.61 2.24 -21.02
CA LYS A 18 8.02 2.86 -22.29
C LYS A 18 7.07 4.00 -22.72
N LEU A 19 5.95 4.16 -22.04
CA LEU A 19 4.96 5.19 -22.35
C LEU A 19 5.32 6.50 -21.65
N SER A 20 4.97 7.62 -22.27
CA SER A 20 5.03 8.92 -21.60
C SER A 20 3.86 9.03 -20.61
N GLY A 21 4.18 9.16 -19.33
CA GLY A 21 3.18 9.39 -18.28
C GLY A 21 2.79 10.86 -18.16
N ASN A 22 1.58 11.10 -17.66
CA ASN A 22 1.06 12.42 -17.34
C ASN A 22 0.76 12.53 -15.83
N ILE A 23 1.35 13.52 -15.18
CA ILE A 23 1.25 13.75 -13.74
C ILE A 23 -0.20 13.93 -13.26
N GLU A 24 -1.01 14.74 -13.97
CA GLU A 24 -2.39 15.02 -13.55
C GLU A 24 -3.30 13.79 -13.66
N ARG A 25 -3.11 12.98 -14.71
CA ARG A 25 -3.81 11.69 -14.84
C ARG A 25 -3.33 10.70 -13.79
N GLY A 26 -2.04 10.67 -13.51
CA GLY A 26 -1.43 9.83 -12.47
C GLY A 26 -1.96 10.16 -11.08
N GLU A 27 -2.13 11.45 -10.77
CA GLU A 27 -2.74 11.88 -9.50
C GLU A 27 -4.17 11.34 -9.34
N LYS A 28 -4.96 11.34 -10.42
CA LYS A 28 -6.33 10.78 -10.38
C LYS A 28 -6.32 9.29 -10.08
N VAL A 29 -5.38 8.54 -10.67
CA VAL A 29 -5.20 7.10 -10.39
C VAL A 29 -4.78 6.90 -8.94
N PHE A 30 -3.78 7.66 -8.45
CA PHE A 30 -3.33 7.61 -7.06
C PHE A 30 -4.48 7.88 -6.07
N ARG A 31 -5.26 8.94 -6.31
CA ARG A 31 -6.42 9.30 -5.48
C ARG A 31 -7.45 8.18 -5.44
N LYS A 32 -7.76 7.57 -6.59
CA LYS A 32 -8.75 6.48 -6.68
C LYS A 32 -8.28 5.19 -6.01
N SER A 33 -7.03 4.79 -6.23
CA SER A 33 -6.59 3.41 -5.96
C SER A 33 -5.60 3.27 -4.81
N CYS A 34 -4.95 4.35 -4.37
CA CYS A 34 -3.84 4.24 -3.41
C CYS A 34 -4.12 4.98 -2.10
N THR A 35 -4.92 6.05 -2.10
CA THR A 35 -5.10 6.92 -0.92
C THR A 35 -5.76 6.24 0.27
N SER A 36 -6.51 5.15 0.06
CA SER A 36 -7.08 4.36 1.17
C SER A 36 -5.99 3.83 2.11
N CYS A 37 -4.78 3.61 1.61
CA CYS A 37 -3.71 3.01 2.41
C CYS A 37 -2.41 3.83 2.43
N HIS A 38 -2.12 4.58 1.37
CA HIS A 38 -0.84 5.27 1.21
C HIS A 38 -1.00 6.78 1.28
N LYS A 39 -0.08 7.41 2.00
CA LYS A 39 0.02 8.86 2.10
C LYS A 39 1.07 9.44 1.16
N LEU A 40 0.76 10.56 0.52
CA LEU A 40 1.70 11.35 -0.28
C LEU A 40 1.42 12.86 -0.15
N GLY A 41 2.21 13.53 0.68
CA GLY A 41 1.87 14.86 1.18
C GLY A 41 0.65 14.78 2.10
N ASP A 42 -0.35 15.62 1.86
CA ASP A 42 -1.58 15.67 2.68
C ASP A 42 -2.70 14.73 2.18
N GLN A 43 -2.42 13.91 1.16
CA GLN A 43 -3.39 13.01 0.56
C GLN A 43 -3.21 11.58 1.07
N GLY A 44 -4.30 10.95 1.50
CA GLY A 44 -4.36 9.54 1.89
C GLY A 44 -4.08 9.28 3.37
N HIS A 45 -3.74 8.03 3.69
CA HIS A 45 -3.63 7.54 5.08
C HIS A 45 -2.27 6.86 5.33
N ASP A 46 -1.84 6.84 6.59
CA ASP A 46 -0.60 6.18 7.04
C ASP A 46 -0.89 4.71 7.45
N VAL A 47 -1.37 3.90 6.49
CA VAL A 47 -1.61 2.45 6.67
C VAL A 47 -0.46 1.64 6.07
N GLY A 48 -0.25 1.79 4.76
CA GLY A 48 0.98 1.38 4.10
C GLY A 48 2.09 2.39 4.35
N PHE A 49 3.27 2.14 3.80
CA PHE A 49 4.38 3.09 3.94
C PHE A 49 4.05 4.44 3.29
N ASN A 50 4.63 5.50 3.85
CA ASN A 50 4.48 6.85 3.31
C ASN A 50 5.26 6.98 1.99
N LEU A 51 4.58 7.36 0.91
CA LEU A 51 5.18 7.42 -0.43
C LEU A 51 6.10 8.63 -0.64
N ALA A 52 6.27 9.50 0.36
CA ALA A 52 7.26 10.58 0.29
C ALA A 52 8.68 10.08 -0.05
N THR A 53 9.04 8.86 0.37
CA THR A 53 10.35 8.26 0.14
C THR A 53 10.44 7.43 -1.15
N ILE A 54 9.34 7.30 -1.91
CA ILE A 54 9.29 6.43 -3.10
C ILE A 54 10.22 6.89 -4.22
N LYS A 55 10.63 8.17 -4.22
CA LYS A 55 11.49 8.78 -5.24
C LYS A 55 12.86 8.14 -5.40
N ASN A 56 13.31 7.38 -4.40
CA ASN A 56 14.57 6.66 -4.46
C ASN A 56 14.46 5.32 -5.21
N ARG A 57 13.28 4.97 -5.71
CA ARG A 57 13.01 3.76 -6.50
C ARG A 57 13.01 4.05 -7.99
N THR A 58 13.40 3.05 -8.76
CA THR A 58 13.26 3.05 -10.21
C THR A 58 11.80 2.83 -10.63
N PRO A 59 11.38 3.29 -11.82
CA PRO A 59 10.06 2.99 -12.38
C PRO A 59 9.71 1.49 -12.39
N SER A 60 10.69 0.63 -12.66
CA SER A 60 10.52 -0.82 -12.70
C SER A 60 10.23 -1.41 -11.31
N GLU A 61 10.95 -0.96 -10.27
CA GLU A 61 10.68 -1.39 -8.89
C GLU A 61 9.27 -0.96 -8.44
N VAL A 62 8.87 0.28 -8.74
CA VAL A 62 7.53 0.77 -8.40
C VAL A 62 6.45 -0.06 -9.11
N LEU A 63 6.62 -0.34 -10.40
CA LEU A 63 5.70 -1.19 -11.15
C LEU A 63 5.54 -2.57 -10.51
N ILE A 64 6.66 -3.21 -10.18
CA ILE A 64 6.69 -4.54 -9.56
C ILE A 64 5.96 -4.52 -8.22
N HIS A 65 6.25 -3.57 -7.34
CA HIS A 65 5.60 -3.51 -6.03
C HIS A 65 4.10 -3.22 -6.12
N ILE A 66 3.63 -2.49 -7.14
CA ILE A 66 2.20 -2.26 -7.36
C ILE A 66 1.50 -3.56 -7.84
N LEU A 67 2.13 -4.32 -8.72
CA LEU A 67 1.53 -5.52 -9.34
C LEU A 67 1.70 -6.80 -8.51
N ASP A 68 2.73 -6.83 -7.67
CA ASP A 68 3.12 -7.96 -6.82
C ASP A 68 3.40 -7.46 -5.40
N PRO A 69 2.37 -6.99 -4.66
CA PRO A 69 2.52 -6.48 -3.30
C PRO A 69 2.99 -7.54 -2.30
N ASN A 70 2.92 -8.82 -2.66
CA ASN A 70 3.36 -9.96 -1.87
C ASN A 70 4.81 -10.38 -2.13
N ARG A 71 5.49 -9.79 -3.12
CA ARG A 71 6.89 -10.10 -3.44
C ARG A 71 7.82 -9.89 -2.25
N GLU A 72 7.61 -8.79 -1.53
CA GLU A 72 8.37 -8.42 -0.34
C GLU A 72 7.41 -7.85 0.71
N VAL A 73 6.98 -8.69 1.65
CA VAL A 73 6.08 -8.28 2.73
C VAL A 73 6.90 -7.95 3.97
N SER A 74 7.09 -6.66 4.25
CA SER A 74 7.63 -6.24 5.54
C SER A 74 6.67 -6.64 6.67
N PRO A 75 7.17 -7.12 7.83
CA PRO A 75 6.33 -7.45 8.98
C PRO A 75 5.38 -6.32 9.41
N ASN A 76 5.77 -5.05 9.20
CA ASN A 76 4.97 -3.88 9.54
C ASN A 76 3.71 -3.72 8.67
N PHE A 77 3.67 -4.36 7.49
CA PHE A 77 2.56 -4.28 6.54
C PHE A 77 1.87 -5.63 6.31
N MET A 78 2.23 -6.62 7.13
CA MET A 78 1.68 -7.96 7.07
C MET A 78 0.23 -7.95 7.57
N ASN A 79 -0.64 -8.63 6.83
CA ASN A 79 -2.05 -8.69 7.14
C ASN A 79 -2.34 -9.77 8.21
N TYR A 80 -2.97 -9.35 9.30
CA TYR A 80 -3.40 -10.19 10.41
C TYR A 80 -4.92 -10.36 10.43
N ILE A 81 -5.34 -11.56 10.81
CA ILE A 81 -6.73 -11.94 11.03
C ILE A 81 -6.87 -12.23 12.52
N VAL A 82 -7.71 -11.45 13.20
CA VAL A 82 -8.06 -11.62 14.60
C VAL A 82 -9.50 -12.13 14.68
N VAL A 83 -9.68 -13.30 15.28
CA VAL A 83 -10.99 -13.87 15.57
C VAL A 83 -11.24 -13.73 17.06
N THR A 84 -12.32 -13.04 17.42
CA THR A 84 -12.71 -12.88 18.83
C THR A 84 -13.54 -14.06 19.31
N ASP A 85 -13.62 -14.26 20.64
CA ASP A 85 -14.32 -15.41 21.24
C ASP A 85 -15.82 -15.49 20.91
N ASN A 86 -16.42 -14.36 20.51
CA ASN A 86 -17.80 -14.28 20.03
C ASN A 86 -17.94 -14.54 18.51
N GLY A 87 -16.88 -15.01 17.84
CA GLY A 87 -16.86 -15.38 16.42
C GLY A 87 -16.70 -14.21 15.43
N ARG A 88 -16.51 -12.97 15.90
CA ARG A 88 -16.29 -11.83 15.00
C ARG A 88 -14.85 -11.83 14.48
N THR A 89 -14.70 -11.55 13.18
CA THR A 89 -13.40 -11.45 12.51
C THR A 89 -13.02 -10.00 12.25
N ALA A 90 -11.76 -9.68 12.52
CA ALA A 90 -11.15 -8.38 12.35
C ALA A 90 -9.85 -8.54 11.55
N ILE A 91 -9.65 -7.74 10.50
CA ILE A 91 -8.50 -7.89 9.57
C ILE A 91 -7.74 -6.58 9.47
N GLY A 92 -6.41 -6.60 9.49
CA GLY A 92 -5.59 -5.39 9.33
C GLY A 92 -4.12 -5.59 9.70
N ILE A 93 -3.34 -4.52 9.67
CA ILE A 93 -1.97 -4.53 10.22
C ILE A 93 -2.01 -4.27 11.72
N ILE A 94 -1.05 -4.81 12.47
CA ILE A 94 -0.88 -4.47 13.89
C ILE A 94 -0.21 -3.08 13.97
N ALA A 95 -0.98 -2.08 14.38
CA ALA A 95 -0.50 -0.70 14.57
C ALA A 95 0.08 -0.47 15.97
N ALA A 96 -0.44 -1.19 16.97
CA ALA A 96 0.09 -1.21 18.31
C ALA A 96 -0.23 -2.54 18.98
N GLU A 97 0.68 -2.99 19.85
CA GLU A 97 0.51 -4.22 20.61
C GLU A 97 1.01 -4.00 22.04
N THR A 98 0.19 -4.40 23.01
CA THR A 98 0.53 -4.36 24.43
C THR A 98 0.28 -5.73 25.06
N ALA A 99 0.57 -5.85 26.36
CA ALA A 99 0.24 -7.05 27.13
C ALA A 99 -1.27 -7.31 27.24
N SER A 100 -2.14 -6.30 27.04
CA SER A 100 -3.58 -6.43 27.24
C SER A 100 -4.41 -6.22 25.97
N SER A 101 -3.85 -5.67 24.91
CA SER A 101 -4.59 -5.34 23.69
C SER A 101 -3.75 -5.39 22.42
N ILE A 102 -4.43 -5.52 21.29
CA ILE A 102 -3.89 -5.29 19.96
C ILE A 102 -4.76 -4.23 19.27
N THR A 103 -4.11 -3.25 18.64
CA THR A 103 -4.77 -2.28 17.79
C THR A 103 -4.47 -2.63 16.34
N LEU A 104 -5.52 -2.95 15.59
CA LEU A 104 -5.43 -3.16 14.16
C LEU A 104 -5.68 -1.84 13.43
N ARG A 105 -4.90 -1.55 12.40
CA ARG A 105 -5.18 -0.48 11.44
C ARG A 105 -5.56 -1.07 10.08
N ARG A 106 -6.60 -0.50 9.47
CA ARG A 106 -7.18 -0.93 8.20
C ARG A 106 -7.15 0.20 7.18
N ALA A 107 -7.63 -0.10 5.97
CA ALA A 107 -7.91 0.91 4.95
C ALA A 107 -8.69 2.11 5.53
N GLU A 108 -8.43 3.28 4.95
CA GLU A 108 -8.91 4.59 5.38
C GLU A 108 -8.40 5.01 6.77
N GLY A 109 -7.31 4.39 7.24
CA GLY A 109 -6.72 4.70 8.55
C GLY A 109 -7.60 4.29 9.73
N LYS A 110 -8.62 3.44 9.52
CA LYS A 110 -9.52 2.99 10.58
C LYS A 110 -8.76 2.11 11.57
N GLU A 111 -8.85 2.45 12.85
CA GLU A 111 -8.24 1.68 13.92
C GLU A 111 -9.29 0.97 14.77
N GLU A 112 -8.94 -0.22 15.21
CA GLU A 112 -9.76 -1.01 16.12
C GLU A 112 -8.87 -1.65 17.18
N THR A 113 -9.12 -1.32 18.44
CA THR A 113 -8.44 -1.95 19.58
C THR A 113 -9.26 -3.10 20.13
N ILE A 114 -8.64 -4.27 20.19
CA ILE A 114 -9.24 -5.51 20.68
C ILE A 114 -8.47 -5.92 21.93
N LEU A 115 -9.19 -6.12 23.04
CA LEU A 115 -8.62 -6.65 24.27
C LEU A 115 -8.25 -8.11 24.08
N ARG A 116 -7.05 -8.52 24.48
CA ARG A 116 -6.57 -9.90 24.33
C ARG A 116 -7.46 -10.93 25.01
N GLN A 117 -8.09 -10.58 26.12
CA GLN A 117 -9.03 -11.46 26.83
C GLN A 117 -10.28 -11.81 26.01
N ASN A 118 -10.55 -11.07 24.91
CA ASN A 118 -11.67 -11.32 24.00
C ASN A 118 -11.20 -11.98 22.69
N ILE A 119 -9.91 -12.30 22.56
CA ILE A 119 -9.32 -12.86 21.34
C ILE A 119 -9.21 -14.37 21.48
N GLY A 120 -9.85 -15.09 20.57
CA GLY A 120 -9.71 -16.54 20.46
C GLY A 120 -8.51 -16.94 19.60
N GLU A 121 -8.29 -16.24 18.49
CA GLU A 121 -7.20 -16.55 17.55
C GLU A 121 -6.63 -15.29 16.89
N ILE A 122 -5.32 -15.30 16.65
CA ILE A 122 -4.61 -14.30 15.83
C ILE A 122 -3.73 -15.05 14.86
N THR A 123 -3.94 -14.82 13.56
CA THR A 123 -3.21 -15.50 12.51
C THR A 123 -2.68 -14.49 11.52
N SER A 124 -1.39 -14.58 11.20
CA SER A 124 -0.82 -13.87 10.06
C SER A 124 -1.17 -14.61 8.78
N SER A 125 -1.64 -13.88 7.77
CA SER A 125 -1.85 -14.44 6.42
C SER A 125 -0.53 -14.70 5.67
N GLY A 126 0.59 -14.15 6.15
CA GLY A 126 1.86 -14.10 5.42
C GLY A 126 1.83 -13.20 4.18
N GLN A 127 0.72 -12.51 3.93
CA GLN A 127 0.49 -11.62 2.79
C GLN A 127 0.48 -10.16 3.22
N SER A 128 0.72 -9.27 2.27
CA SER A 128 0.58 -7.82 2.44
C SER A 128 -0.89 -7.45 2.66
N LEU A 129 -1.14 -6.38 3.41
CA LEU A 129 -2.47 -5.75 3.44
C LEU A 129 -2.80 -5.04 2.10
N MET A 130 -1.80 -4.71 1.28
CA MET A 130 -2.04 -4.14 -0.05
C MET A 130 -2.66 -5.20 -0.97
N PRO A 131 -3.81 -4.91 -1.61
CA PRO A 131 -4.51 -5.89 -2.43
C PRO A 131 -3.78 -6.16 -3.75
N GLU A 132 -3.82 -7.42 -4.20
CA GLU A 132 -3.52 -7.77 -5.59
C GLU A 132 -4.68 -7.41 -6.52
N GLY A 133 -4.42 -7.37 -7.83
CA GLY A 133 -5.47 -7.21 -8.83
C GLY A 133 -5.73 -5.79 -9.30
N LEU A 134 -4.90 -4.81 -8.89
CA LEU A 134 -5.02 -3.42 -9.33
C LEU A 134 -4.95 -3.25 -10.85
N GLU A 135 -4.28 -4.16 -11.56
CA GLU A 135 -4.21 -4.22 -13.02
C GLU A 135 -5.59 -4.31 -13.67
N LYS A 136 -6.60 -4.87 -12.98
CA LYS A 136 -7.96 -5.02 -13.52
C LYS A 136 -8.64 -3.67 -13.76
N ASP A 137 -8.23 -2.64 -13.02
CA ASP A 137 -8.81 -1.30 -13.06
C ASP A 137 -7.83 -0.21 -13.51
N ILE A 138 -6.56 -0.56 -13.74
CA ILE A 138 -5.48 0.35 -14.12
C ILE A 138 -4.86 -0.14 -15.42
N THR A 139 -5.17 0.50 -16.53
CA THR A 139 -4.56 0.20 -17.84
C THR A 139 -3.05 0.47 -17.85
N PRO A 140 -2.27 -0.08 -18.81
CA PRO A 140 -0.84 0.23 -18.93
C PRO A 140 -0.52 1.73 -19.04
N GLN A 141 -1.34 2.52 -19.75
CA GLN A 141 -1.16 3.97 -19.82
C GLN A 141 -1.42 4.65 -18.46
N GLN A 142 -2.46 4.22 -17.73
CA GLN A 142 -2.72 4.73 -16.38
C GLN A 142 -1.63 4.35 -15.39
N MET A 143 -1.01 3.18 -15.56
CA MET A 143 0.15 2.77 -14.78
C MET A 143 1.36 3.66 -15.06
N ALA A 144 1.63 3.98 -16.34
CA ALA A 144 2.69 4.92 -16.71
C ALA A 144 2.44 6.30 -16.10
N ASP A 145 1.21 6.81 -16.19
CA ASP A 145 0.80 8.07 -15.57
C ASP A 145 1.01 8.05 -14.04
N LEU A 146 0.59 6.96 -13.37
CA LEU A 146 0.75 6.78 -11.93
C LEU A 146 2.22 6.77 -11.51
N ILE A 147 3.07 6.00 -12.20
CA ILE A 147 4.49 5.91 -11.90
C ILE A 147 5.17 7.28 -12.07
N THR A 148 4.87 7.98 -13.16
CA THR A 148 5.34 9.36 -13.38
C THR A 148 4.92 10.28 -12.23
N PHE A 149 3.65 10.26 -11.83
CA PHE A 149 3.17 11.04 -10.69
C PHE A 149 3.90 10.72 -9.38
N LEU A 150 4.08 9.43 -9.06
CA LEU A 150 4.70 8.99 -7.81
C LEU A 150 6.17 9.39 -7.71
N LEU A 151 6.91 9.33 -8.83
CA LEU A 151 8.34 9.63 -8.85
C LEU A 151 8.64 11.13 -9.03
N GLU A 152 7.78 11.87 -9.73
CA GLU A 152 8.05 13.27 -10.07
C GLU A 152 7.41 14.28 -9.12
N LYS A 153 6.32 13.95 -8.39
CA LYS A 153 5.63 14.92 -7.53
C LYS A 153 6.61 15.57 -6.54
N PRO A 154 6.92 16.87 -6.64
CA PRO A 154 7.70 17.56 -5.62
C PRO A 154 6.93 17.50 -4.31
N LEU A 155 7.54 16.96 -3.25
CA LEU A 155 7.00 17.20 -1.92
C LEU A 155 7.15 18.71 -1.73
N ALA A 156 6.06 19.42 -1.42
CA ALA A 156 6.16 20.82 -1.08
C ALA A 156 7.22 20.91 0.04
N GLN A 157 8.33 21.59 -0.23
CA GLN A 157 9.29 21.91 0.83
C GLN A 157 8.54 22.75 1.87
N PRO A 158 8.78 22.55 3.18
CA PRO A 158 8.28 23.49 4.16
C PRO A 158 8.78 24.89 3.76
N LEU A 159 7.86 25.85 3.66
CA LEU A 159 8.20 27.25 3.47
C LEU A 159 9.20 27.60 4.58
N ASN A 160 10.46 27.84 4.22
CA ASN A 160 11.43 28.40 5.14
C ASN A 160 10.85 29.70 5.67
N SER A 161 10.42 29.71 6.93
CA SER A 161 10.16 30.93 7.69
C SER A 161 11.52 31.58 7.92
N SER A 162 11.80 32.61 7.13
CA SER A 162 12.88 33.55 7.41
C SER A 162 12.41 34.47 8.54
N ASP A 163 13.01 34.31 9.72
CA ASP A 163 13.23 35.42 10.66
C ASP A 163 14.34 36.33 10.10
#